data_AF-A0A348N0Q7-F1
#
_entry.id   AF-A0A348N0Q7-F1
#
_cell.length_a   1.000
_cell.length_b   1.000
_cell.length_c   1.000
_cell.angle_alpha   90.00
_cell.angle_beta   90.00
_cell.angle_gamma   90.00
#
_symmetry.space_group_name_H-M   'P 1'
#
loop_
_entity.id
_entity.type
_entity.pdbx_description
1 polymer ?
#
loop_
_entity_poly.entity_id
_entity_poly.type
_entity_poly.pdbx_seq_one_letter_code
_entity_poly.pdbx_strand_id
1 'polypeptide(L)' 'IDREFVKLILSKIGQKVVVKDGYVPLPNAVVEQELAKLK' A
#
# COMPACT_ATOMS: atom_id res chain seq x y z
N ILE A 1 -2.81 1.81 16.16
CA ILE A 1 -3.12 0.63 15.30
C ILE A 1 -3.16 1.06 13.83
N ASP A 2 -3.74 2.22 13.51
CA ASP A 2 -4.01 2.64 12.13
C ASP A 2 -2.76 2.84 11.27
N ARG A 3 -1.65 3.40 11.80
CA ARG A 3 -0.41 3.60 11.00
C ARG A 3 0.24 2.29 10.54
N GLU A 4 0.28 1.28 11.40
CA GLU A 4 0.86 -0.03 11.04
C GLU A 4 -0.03 -0.79 10.07
N PHE A 5 -1.35 -0.61 10.19
CA PHE A 5 -2.31 -1.13 9.22
C PHE A 5 -2.17 -0.46 7.85
N VAL A 6 -2.01 0.87 7.79
CA VAL A 6 -1.80 1.57 6.51
C VAL A 6 -0.47 1.18 5.87
N LYS A 7 0.61 1.01 6.65
CA LYS A 7 1.88 0.45 6.14
C LYS A 7 1.69 -0.95 5.57
N LEU A 8 0.87 -1.79 6.20
CA LEU A 8 0.57 -3.14 5.72
C LEU A 8 -0.14 -3.09 4.35
N ILE A 9 -1.15 -2.21 4.21
CA ILE A 9 -1.87 -2.01 2.94
C ILE A 9 -0.93 -1.54 1.82
N LEU A 10 -0.06 -0.57 2.11
CA LEU A 10 0.90 -0.01 1.16
C LEU A 10 2.10 -0.94 0.89
N SER A 11 2.29 -1.99 1.69
CA SER A 11 3.39 -2.94 1.53
C SER A 11 3.25 -3.79 0.26
N LYS A 12 4.35 -4.43 -0.16
CA LYS A 12 4.33 -5.42 -1.25
C LYS A 12 3.32 -6.55 -1.04
N ILE A 13 3.09 -6.96 0.21
CA ILE A 13 2.13 -8.03 0.53
C ILE A 13 0.71 -7.50 0.36
N GLY A 14 0.41 -6.30 0.87
CA GLY A 14 -0.88 -5.65 0.70
C GLY A 14 -1.23 -5.43 -0.76
N GLN A 15 -0.30 -4.88 -1.55
CA GLN A 15 -0.51 -4.65 -2.98
C GLN A 15 -0.67 -5.96 -3.79
N LYS A 16 -0.09 -7.09 -3.35
CA LYS A 16 -0.34 -8.40 -3.97
C LYS A 16 -1.77 -8.92 -3.71
N VAL A 17 -2.38 -8.56 -2.58
CA VAL A 17 -3.78 -8.91 -2.28
C VAL A 17 -4.72 -8.14 -3.22
N VAL A 18 -4.45 -6.85 -3.45
CA VAL A 18 -5.20 -6.01 -4.41
C VAL A 18 -5.28 -6.67 -5.79
N VAL A 19 -4.16 -7.20 -6.29
CA VAL A 19 -4.11 -7.91 -7.58
C VAL A 19 -4.93 -9.21 -7.55
N LYS A 20 -4.83 -9.99 -6.46
CA LYS A 20 -5.59 -11.25 -6.30
C LYS A 20 -7.10 -11.01 -6.31
N ASP A 21 -7.53 -9.88 -5.78
CA ASP A 21 -8.94 -9.49 -5.72
C ASP A 21 -9.43 -8.82 -7.02
N GLY A 22 -8.58 -8.77 -8.07
CA GLY A 22 -8.93 -8.26 -9.39
C GLY A 22 -8.79 -6.76 -9.57
N TYR A 23 -8.15 -6.06 -8.63
CA TYR A 23 -7.90 -4.62 -8.70
C TYR A 23 -6.49 -4.30 -9.22
N VAL A 24 -6.31 -3.07 -9.71
CA VAL A 24 -5.00 -2.56 -10.16
C VAL A 24 -4.20 -2.08 -8.95
N PRO A 25 -2.95 -2.56 -8.75
CA PRO A 25 -2.12 -2.13 -7.63
C PRO A 25 -1.62 -0.70 -7.86
N LEU A 26 -1.28 -0.02 -6.77
CA LEU A 26 -0.72 1.31 -6.85
C LEU A 26 0.69 1.28 -7.45
N PRO A 27 1.04 2.25 -8.33
CA PRO A 27 2.42 2.42 -8.78
C PRO A 27 3.36 2.70 -7.61
N ASN A 28 4.61 2.23 -7.70
CA ASN A 28 5.61 2.42 -6.64
C ASN A 28 5.77 3.89 -6.23
N ALA A 29 5.78 4.81 -7.20
CA ALA A 29 5.91 6.24 -6.93
C ALA A 29 4.77 6.79 -6.05
N VAL A 30 3.54 6.30 -6.24
CA VAL A 30 2.38 6.71 -5.43
C VAL A 30 2.48 6.10 -4.03
N VAL A 31 2.87 4.84 -3.92
CA VAL A 31 3.09 4.17 -2.64
C VAL A 31 4.14 4.91 -1.80
N GLU A 32 5.26 5.31 -2.41
CA GLU A 32 6.33 6.06 -1.73
C GLU A 32 5.87 7.44 -1.27
N GLN A 33 5.07 8.15 -2.09
CA GLN A 33 4.48 9.44 -1.70
C GLN A 33 3.53 9.30 -0.51
N GLU A 34 2.66 8.29 -0.51
CA GLU A 34 1.73 8.06 0.61
C GLU A 34 2.46 7.61 1.88
N LEU A 35 3.49 6.77 1.76
CA LEU A 35 4.33 6.40 2.91
C LEU A 35 5.07 7.61 3.50
N ALA A 36 5.48 8.58 2.68
CA ALA A 36 6.13 9.79 3.15
C ALA A 36 5.18 10.70 3.96
N LYS A 37 3.88 10.72 3.62
CA LYS A 37 2.84 11.48 4.34
C LYS A 37 2.49 10.88 5.70
N LEU A 38 2.81 9.61 5.94
CA LEU A 38 2.53 8.91 7.20
C LEU A 38 3.61 9.11 8.28
N LYS A 39 4.68 9.86 7.97
CA LYS A 39 5.71 10.25 8.94
C LYS A 39 5.11 11.19 9.99
#